data_AF-X6NQ71-F1
#
_entry.id   AF-X6NQ71-F1
#
_cell.length_a   1.000
_cell.length_b   1.000
_cell.length_c   1.000
_cell.angle_alpha   90.00
_cell.angle_beta   90.00
_cell.angle_gamma   90.00
#
_symmetry.space_group_name_H-M   'P 1'
#
loop_
_entity.id
_entity.type
_entity.pdbx_description
1 polymer ?
#
loop_
_entity_poly.entity_id
_entity_poly.type
_entity_poly.pdbx_seq_one_letter_code
_entity_poly.pdbx_strand_id
1 'polypeptide(L)'
;MLKILMLFFVFVFCEVVLNSLASCLFFFNLEVFLFLAFTVLKKKNYKVKNYQINFVRLDLLKKKKKKKFYYNLKKGMEVLINSEASVHSSSLPVVLSPTLVVVVEDACDSEKFDFTEFETAKYELDLSHLDKATEEWSELLEVTEEHNSEKLLKIYDSIKVTSEQLEMWAGYGDTTRALTDEASTRKKLATVIEYAESNPSVSVKTKNRLRVITKLLMEQSLSLSLSSSSLSSSSSSYDPSGILLLLAAHGNVCNVQKEIGIQSAYGLVTNNLSQVIEQQSVENSILRMLKEYRRLLVEELYKTFQATNNIHSIALMNNELSDTIGVDPIDDTNIRSWGLPFHWKVDLDRKYFTQFYTVDHICLFLNAMLREKKLSFSKVIQQMEHFFNLTLVTPFASTSSSSSSSSSYHHRYRYAFLSHAVDSSTGDIRPQYWCWLLRFLHIVQFCTADDLVEKRRSCVQCFFFL
;
A
#
# COMPACT_ATOMS: atom_id res chain seq x y z
N MET A 1 -37.25 40.40 1.65
CA MET A 1 -36.26 39.37 2.04
C MET A 1 -36.88 38.06 2.52
N LEU A 2 -37.67 38.01 3.60
CA LEU A 2 -38.09 36.76 4.27
C LEU A 2 -38.59 35.62 3.34
N LYS A 3 -39.42 35.90 2.33
CA LYS A 3 -39.89 34.90 1.35
C LYS A 3 -38.78 34.28 0.48
N ILE A 4 -37.71 35.01 0.21
CA ILE A 4 -36.53 34.53 -0.54
C ILE A 4 -35.70 33.62 0.37
N LEU A 5 -35.55 33.99 1.64
CA LEU A 5 -34.84 33.16 2.63
C LEU A 5 -35.52 31.79 2.82
N MET A 6 -36.87 31.76 2.90
CA MET A 6 -37.63 30.50 2.90
C MET A 6 -37.41 29.67 1.63
N LEU A 7 -37.44 30.30 0.44
CA LEU A 7 -37.21 29.58 -0.82
C LEU A 7 -35.81 28.96 -0.88
N PHE A 8 -34.79 29.68 -0.41
CA PHE A 8 -33.41 29.18 -0.33
C PHE A 8 -33.30 28.00 0.66
N PHE A 9 -33.89 28.12 1.84
CA PHE A 9 -33.88 27.06 2.86
C PHE A 9 -34.62 25.79 2.38
N VAL A 10 -35.76 25.93 1.69
CA VAL A 10 -36.48 24.81 1.09
C VAL A 10 -35.66 24.16 -0.03
N PHE A 11 -34.95 24.93 -0.85
CA PHE A 11 -34.13 24.39 -1.93
C PHE A 11 -32.95 23.56 -1.39
N VAL A 12 -32.16 24.12 -0.46
CA VAL A 12 -31.03 23.43 0.18
C VAL A 12 -31.50 22.19 0.97
N PHE A 13 -32.62 22.29 1.71
CA PHE A 13 -33.16 21.14 2.43
C PHE A 13 -33.64 20.03 1.48
N CYS A 14 -34.30 20.38 0.38
CA CYS A 14 -34.68 19.39 -0.64
C CYS A 14 -33.46 18.74 -1.30
N GLU A 15 -32.40 19.49 -1.60
CA GLU A 15 -31.21 18.97 -2.27
C GLU A 15 -30.41 18.01 -1.37
N VAL A 16 -30.18 18.37 -0.10
CA VAL A 16 -29.55 17.48 0.89
C VAL A 16 -30.37 16.22 1.15
N VAL A 17 -31.70 16.34 1.30
CA VAL A 17 -32.58 15.20 1.53
C VAL A 17 -32.70 14.30 0.29
N LEU A 18 -32.72 14.86 -0.92
CA LEU A 18 -32.75 14.07 -2.17
C LEU A 18 -31.45 13.29 -2.40
N ASN A 19 -30.29 13.92 -2.17
CA ASN A 19 -29.00 13.25 -2.33
C ASN A 19 -28.78 12.14 -1.29
N SER A 20 -29.23 12.36 -0.04
CA SER A 20 -29.22 11.32 1.01
C SER A 20 -30.18 10.16 0.70
N LEU A 21 -31.41 10.46 0.25
CA LEU A 21 -32.38 9.44 -0.13
C LEU A 21 -31.98 8.65 -1.40
N ALA A 22 -31.32 9.28 -2.37
CA ALA A 22 -30.88 8.60 -3.59
C ALA A 22 -29.91 7.44 -3.29
N SER A 23 -28.98 7.66 -2.36
CA SER A 23 -28.02 6.66 -1.89
C SER A 23 -28.71 5.47 -1.20
N CYS A 24 -29.64 5.75 -0.27
CA CYS A 24 -30.35 4.70 0.47
C CYS A 24 -31.36 3.92 -0.38
N LEU A 25 -32.04 4.58 -1.33
CA LEU A 25 -33.07 3.95 -2.16
C LEU A 25 -32.50 2.99 -3.21
N PHE A 26 -31.23 3.11 -3.62
CA PHE A 26 -30.67 2.25 -4.66
C PHE A 26 -30.52 0.79 -4.20
N PHE A 27 -30.00 0.57 -2.99
CA PHE A 27 -29.87 -0.78 -2.42
C PHE A 27 -31.22 -1.38 -2.01
N PHE A 28 -32.04 -0.64 -1.26
CA PHE A 28 -33.31 -1.17 -0.72
C PHE A 28 -34.32 -1.61 -1.79
N ASN A 29 -34.32 -0.97 -2.97
CA ASN A 29 -35.23 -1.37 -4.05
C ASN A 29 -34.83 -2.70 -4.72
N LEU A 30 -33.55 -3.07 -4.77
CA LEU A 30 -33.12 -4.28 -5.48
C LEU A 30 -33.54 -5.55 -4.72
N GLU A 31 -33.29 -5.60 -3.40
CA GLU A 31 -33.67 -6.74 -2.56
C GLU A 31 -35.19 -6.91 -2.46
N VAL A 32 -35.93 -5.82 -2.26
CA VAL A 32 -37.41 -5.86 -2.20
C VAL A 32 -38.02 -6.31 -3.54
N PHE A 33 -37.44 -5.91 -4.67
CA PHE A 33 -37.90 -6.34 -5.99
C PHE A 33 -37.58 -7.83 -6.25
N LEU A 34 -36.40 -8.30 -5.87
CA LEU A 34 -36.02 -9.72 -5.93
C LEU A 34 -36.91 -10.58 -5.02
N PHE A 35 -37.18 -10.15 -3.79
CA PHE A 35 -38.05 -10.84 -2.82
C PHE A 35 -39.51 -10.93 -3.31
N LEU A 36 -40.05 -9.85 -3.90
CA LEU A 36 -41.37 -9.85 -4.53
C LEU A 36 -41.42 -10.77 -5.75
N ALA A 37 -40.40 -10.76 -6.61
CA ALA A 37 -40.31 -11.67 -7.76
C ALA A 37 -40.30 -13.15 -7.31
N PHE A 38 -39.49 -13.49 -6.31
CA PHE A 38 -39.44 -14.84 -5.73
C PHE A 38 -40.78 -15.27 -5.13
N THR A 39 -41.45 -14.36 -4.41
CA THR A 39 -42.75 -14.62 -3.79
C THR A 39 -43.86 -14.82 -4.83
N VAL A 40 -43.86 -14.04 -5.92
CA VAL A 40 -44.81 -14.20 -7.04
C VAL A 40 -44.58 -15.51 -7.80
N LEU A 41 -43.32 -15.93 -8.01
CA LEU A 41 -43.00 -17.23 -8.61
C LEU A 41 -43.46 -18.40 -7.73
N LYS A 42 -43.15 -18.34 -6.43
CA LYS A 42 -43.55 -19.35 -5.42
C LYS A 42 -45.08 -19.47 -5.33
N LYS A 43 -45.83 -18.36 -5.39
CA LYS A 43 -47.29 -18.33 -5.35
C LYS A 43 -47.97 -18.83 -6.66
N LYS A 44 -47.20 -19.13 -7.71
CA LYS A 44 -47.71 -19.71 -8.98
C LYS A 44 -47.33 -21.18 -9.20
N ASN A 45 -46.85 -21.90 -8.18
CA ASN A 45 -46.53 -23.34 -8.22
C ASN A 45 -45.48 -23.77 -9.28
N TYR A 46 -44.63 -22.85 -9.76
CA TYR A 46 -43.49 -23.22 -10.60
C TYR A 46 -42.41 -23.90 -9.74
N LYS A 47 -42.04 -25.13 -10.08
CA LYS A 47 -40.92 -25.86 -9.44
C LYS A 47 -39.59 -25.25 -9.86
N VAL A 48 -39.10 -24.28 -9.09
CA VAL A 48 -37.73 -23.76 -9.20
C VAL A 48 -36.76 -24.86 -8.77
N LYS A 49 -36.00 -25.42 -9.72
CA LYS A 49 -34.73 -26.11 -9.43
C LYS A 49 -33.62 -25.07 -9.30
N ASN A 50 -32.60 -25.37 -8.49
CA ASN A 50 -31.49 -24.45 -8.23
C ASN A 50 -30.80 -24.01 -9.53
N TYR A 51 -30.69 -22.69 -9.71
CA TYR A 51 -29.80 -22.06 -10.68
C TYR A 51 -28.94 -21.04 -9.93
N GLN A 52 -27.62 -21.16 -10.05
CA GLN A 52 -26.73 -20.02 -9.83
C GLN A 52 -26.92 -19.04 -11.00
N ILE A 53 -27.07 -17.76 -10.70
CA ILE A 53 -27.26 -16.72 -11.72
C ILE A 53 -25.98 -15.90 -11.82
N ASN A 54 -25.23 -16.11 -12.90
CA ASN A 54 -24.19 -15.16 -13.32
C ASN A 54 -24.88 -13.92 -13.92
N PHE A 55 -24.44 -12.74 -13.51
CA PHE A 55 -24.96 -11.48 -14.03
C PHE A 55 -24.43 -11.19 -15.43
N VAL A 56 -25.28 -11.36 -16.44
CA VAL A 56 -25.09 -10.75 -17.78
C VAL A 56 -26.03 -9.55 -17.89
N ARG A 57 -25.48 -8.41 -18.26
CA ARG A 57 -26.14 -7.10 -18.28
C ARG A 57 -26.95 -6.94 -19.57
N LEU A 58 -28.26 -6.67 -19.45
CA LEU A 58 -29.12 -6.36 -20.58
C LEU A 58 -30.06 -5.20 -20.22
N ASP A 59 -30.02 -4.16 -21.05
CA ASP A 59 -30.73 -2.90 -20.86
C ASP A 59 -31.98 -2.80 -21.77
N LEU A 60 -32.72 -1.70 -21.64
CA LEU A 60 -33.91 -1.33 -22.45
C LEU A 60 -35.20 -2.16 -22.21
N LEU A 61 -36.27 -1.52 -21.69
CA LEU A 61 -37.34 -0.98 -22.55
C LEU A 61 -38.50 -0.26 -21.80
N LYS A 62 -38.95 0.84 -22.43
CA LYS A 62 -40.33 1.39 -22.48
C LYS A 62 -41.03 1.92 -21.21
N LYS A 63 -41.00 3.27 -21.13
CA LYS A 63 -42.09 4.13 -20.63
C LYS A 63 -43.47 3.70 -21.19
N LYS A 64 -44.48 3.44 -20.34
CA LYS A 64 -45.91 3.87 -20.48
C LYS A 64 -46.76 3.38 -19.29
N LYS A 65 -47.73 4.20 -18.82
CA LYS A 65 -48.72 4.02 -17.71
C LYS A 65 -48.45 4.64 -16.32
N LYS A 66 -47.70 5.75 -16.19
CA LYS A 66 -47.50 6.45 -14.89
C LYS A 66 -48.66 7.40 -14.45
N LYS A 67 -49.90 7.23 -14.95
CA LYS A 67 -50.99 8.23 -14.81
C LYS A 67 -52.29 7.78 -14.10
N LYS A 68 -52.30 6.62 -13.42
CA LYS A 68 -53.48 6.14 -12.64
C LYS A 68 -53.19 5.74 -11.18
N PHE A 69 -52.00 6.09 -10.65
CA PHE A 69 -51.61 5.74 -9.27
C PHE A 69 -51.80 6.90 -8.28
N TYR A 70 -51.49 8.14 -8.71
CA TYR A 70 -51.51 9.34 -7.85
C TYR A 70 -52.88 9.81 -7.34
N TYR A 71 -53.99 9.18 -7.76
CA TYR A 71 -55.33 9.57 -7.31
C TYR A 71 -55.74 8.92 -5.98
N ASN A 72 -55.18 7.75 -5.64
CA ASN A 72 -55.63 7.00 -4.46
C ASN A 72 -54.80 7.27 -3.20
N LEU A 73 -53.57 7.78 -3.32
CA LEU A 73 -52.71 8.04 -2.15
C LEU A 73 -53.17 9.23 -1.29
N LYS A 74 -53.90 10.20 -1.88
CA LYS A 74 -54.36 11.41 -1.18
C LYS A 74 -55.48 11.15 -0.15
N LYS A 75 -56.06 9.95 -0.10
CA LYS A 75 -57.23 9.63 0.73
C LYS A 75 -56.94 8.71 1.93
N GLY A 76 -55.69 8.68 2.40
CA GLY A 76 -55.23 7.77 3.46
C GLY A 76 -54.21 8.35 4.44
N MET A 77 -54.06 9.68 4.53
CA MET A 77 -53.17 10.36 5.48
C MET A 77 -53.88 11.42 6.33
N GLU A 78 -55.20 11.29 6.50
CA GLU A 78 -55.97 11.98 7.54
C GLU A 78 -56.40 10.94 8.56
N VAL A 79 -55.55 10.70 9.56
CA VAL A 79 -55.79 10.13 10.92
C VAL A 79 -54.41 9.79 11.51
N LEU A 80 -53.94 10.64 12.44
CA LEU A 80 -53.06 10.36 13.59
C LEU A 80 -52.48 11.69 14.13
N ILE A 81 -53.33 12.42 14.84
CA ILE A 81 -52.93 13.46 15.80
C ILE A 81 -53.80 13.23 17.04
N ASN A 82 -53.19 12.89 18.19
CA ASN A 82 -53.58 13.27 19.56
C ASN A 82 -52.92 12.36 20.61
N SER A 83 -52.91 12.88 21.86
CA SER A 83 -52.39 12.29 23.11
C SER A 83 -50.84 12.23 23.21
N GLU A 84 -50.22 12.51 24.36
CA GLU A 84 -50.75 13.12 25.61
C GLU A 84 -49.62 13.80 26.42
N ALA A 85 -49.90 14.36 27.61
CA ALA A 85 -48.96 15.24 28.33
C ALA A 85 -48.95 15.08 29.87
N SER A 86 -47.86 15.56 30.49
CA SER A 86 -47.67 15.77 31.96
C SER A 86 -47.43 14.48 32.80
N VAL A 87 -46.89 14.49 34.05
CA VAL A 87 -46.55 15.60 35.00
C VAL A 87 -45.49 15.14 36.07
N HIS A 88 -45.11 16.04 37.00
CA HIS A 88 -44.39 15.85 38.30
C HIS A 88 -42.84 16.02 38.43
N SER A 89 -42.41 16.21 39.69
CA SER A 89 -41.08 16.54 40.25
C SER A 89 -41.05 16.02 41.72
N SER A 90 -40.08 16.20 42.64
CA SER A 90 -38.87 17.05 42.83
C SER A 90 -37.91 16.29 43.81
N SER A 91 -37.00 16.80 44.69
CA SER A 91 -36.61 18.13 45.20
C SER A 91 -35.26 18.11 45.96
N LEU A 92 -34.41 19.15 45.76
CA LEU A 92 -33.41 19.68 46.74
C LEU A 92 -32.24 18.72 47.17
N PRO A 93 -31.24 19.16 47.99
CA PRO A 93 -30.04 19.81 47.43
C PRO A 93 -28.68 19.35 48.03
N VAL A 94 -27.57 19.74 47.40
CA VAL A 94 -26.22 19.71 48.03
C VAL A 94 -25.48 21.01 47.73
N VAL A 95 -24.83 21.57 48.75
CA VAL A 95 -23.99 22.78 48.66
C VAL A 95 -22.52 22.38 48.63
N LEU A 96 -21.77 22.89 47.64
CA LEU A 96 -20.30 22.96 47.71
C LEU A 96 -19.82 24.33 47.18
N SER A 97 -18.69 24.77 47.73
CA SER A 97 -18.19 26.15 47.63
C SER A 97 -17.65 26.52 46.24
N PRO A 98 -17.65 27.82 45.87
CA PRO A 98 -17.04 28.29 44.63
C PRO A 98 -15.51 28.23 44.71
N THR A 99 -14.90 27.17 44.19
CA THR A 99 -13.49 27.20 43.79
C THR A 99 -13.36 28.17 42.61
N LEU A 100 -12.71 29.31 42.82
CA LEU A 100 -12.45 30.29 41.77
C LEU A 100 -11.37 29.77 40.81
N VAL A 101 -11.74 28.83 39.95
CA VAL A 101 -10.93 28.46 38.79
C VAL A 101 -10.95 29.65 37.83
N VAL A 102 -9.90 30.47 37.90
CA VAL A 102 -9.59 31.40 36.81
C VAL A 102 -9.16 30.56 35.62
N VAL A 103 -10.14 30.11 34.85
CA VAL A 103 -9.88 29.67 33.48
C VAL A 103 -9.41 30.91 32.76
N VAL A 104 -8.09 31.02 32.55
CA VAL A 104 -7.57 31.85 31.48
C VAL A 104 -8.00 31.14 30.21
N GLU A 105 -9.20 31.48 29.73
CA GLU A 105 -9.55 31.28 28.34
C GLU A 105 -8.61 32.18 27.54
N ASP A 106 -7.42 31.66 27.25
CA ASP A 106 -6.61 32.15 26.15
C ASP A 106 -7.50 32.06 24.92
N ALA A 107 -8.11 33.20 24.57
CA ALA A 107 -8.78 33.44 23.30
C ALA A 107 -7.72 33.51 22.19
N CYS A 108 -6.99 32.40 22.05
CA CYS A 108 -6.35 32.00 20.82
C CYS A 108 -7.50 31.78 19.83
N ASP A 109 -7.86 32.85 19.11
CA ASP A 109 -8.76 32.78 17.97
C ASP A 109 -8.29 31.63 17.09
N SER A 110 -9.04 30.53 17.15
CA SER A 110 -8.71 29.33 16.41
C SER A 110 -9.11 29.56 14.96
N GLU A 111 -8.21 30.25 14.25
CA GLU A 111 -8.10 30.20 12.79
C GLU A 111 -8.17 28.73 12.39
N LYS A 112 -9.37 28.27 12.02
CA LYS A 112 -9.59 26.91 11.56
C LYS A 112 -8.95 26.81 10.19
N PHE A 113 -7.69 26.38 10.18
CA PHE A 113 -6.92 26.10 8.98
C PHE A 113 -7.73 25.17 8.08
N ASP A 114 -8.21 25.71 6.97
CA ASP A 114 -9.08 24.98 6.06
C ASP A 114 -8.23 24.00 5.22
N PHE A 115 -8.50 22.71 5.40
CA PHE A 115 -7.85 21.62 4.68
C PHE A 115 -8.83 20.87 3.76
N THR A 116 -10.04 21.39 3.55
CA THR A 116 -11.12 20.75 2.78
C THR A 116 -10.73 20.50 1.32
N GLU A 117 -9.81 21.28 0.75
CA GLU A 117 -9.22 21.01 -0.56
C GLU A 117 -8.57 19.62 -0.61
N PHE A 118 -7.76 19.24 0.39
CA PHE A 118 -7.11 17.93 0.42
C PHE A 118 -8.10 16.78 0.63
N GLU A 119 -9.18 17.02 1.38
CA GLU A 119 -10.22 16.02 1.66
C GLU A 119 -11.16 15.76 0.46
N THR A 120 -11.27 16.72 -0.46
CA THR A 120 -12.12 16.64 -1.65
C THR A 120 -11.34 16.42 -2.96
N ALA A 121 -10.02 16.61 -2.94
CA ALA A 121 -9.14 16.36 -4.08
C ALA A 121 -9.18 14.91 -4.55
N LYS A 122 -9.43 14.69 -5.84
CA LYS A 122 -9.28 13.37 -6.47
C LYS A 122 -7.91 13.24 -7.15
N TYR A 123 -7.27 12.10 -6.88
CA TYR A 123 -5.98 11.71 -7.43
C TYR A 123 -6.12 10.51 -8.39
N GLU A 124 -5.21 10.43 -9.36
CA GLU A 124 -4.94 9.24 -10.16
C GLU A 124 -3.41 9.00 -10.21
N LEU A 125 -2.96 7.82 -10.63
CA LEU A 125 -1.53 7.57 -10.77
C LEU A 125 -0.92 8.42 -11.89
N ASP A 126 0.27 8.94 -11.64
CA ASP A 126 1.19 9.41 -12.69
C ASP A 126 2.13 8.24 -12.98
N LEU A 127 2.04 7.64 -14.18
CA LEU A 127 2.83 6.44 -14.50
C LEU A 127 4.31 6.74 -14.81
N SER A 128 4.72 8.00 -14.91
CA SER A 128 6.13 8.37 -15.17
C SER A 128 7.11 7.91 -14.07
N HIS A 129 6.62 7.65 -12.85
CA HIS A 129 7.45 7.07 -11.78
C HIS A 129 7.84 5.59 -12.00
N LEU A 130 7.28 4.91 -13.01
CA LEU A 130 7.66 3.55 -13.36
C LEU A 130 9.02 3.50 -14.07
N ASP A 131 9.33 4.54 -14.87
CA ASP A 131 10.58 4.70 -15.61
C ASP A 131 11.72 5.29 -14.76
N LYS A 132 11.41 5.80 -13.55
CA LYS A 132 12.42 6.38 -12.65
C LYS A 132 13.38 5.30 -12.15
N ALA A 133 14.66 5.46 -12.44
CA ALA A 133 15.72 4.64 -11.88
C ALA A 133 15.75 4.74 -10.34
N THR A 134 15.96 3.61 -9.67
CA THR A 134 16.04 3.49 -8.20
C THR A 134 17.41 2.96 -7.83
N GLU A 135 18.21 3.73 -7.08
CA GLU A 135 19.55 3.31 -6.66
C GLU A 135 19.45 2.16 -5.66
N GLU A 136 20.10 1.04 -5.95
CA GLU A 136 20.16 -0.12 -5.06
C GLU A 136 21.32 -0.04 -4.07
N TRP A 137 21.14 -0.62 -2.90
CA TRP A 137 22.14 -0.57 -1.83
C TRP A 137 23.41 -1.35 -2.17
N SER A 138 23.35 -2.24 -3.17
CA SER A 138 24.51 -2.95 -3.73
C SER A 138 25.36 -2.09 -4.68
N GLU A 139 24.88 -0.87 -4.99
CA GLU A 139 25.59 0.16 -5.75
C GLU A 139 26.23 1.20 -4.80
N LEU A 140 25.67 1.36 -3.60
CA LEU A 140 26.17 2.24 -2.53
C LEU A 140 27.30 1.61 -1.68
N LEU A 141 27.39 0.28 -1.63
CA LEU A 141 28.37 -0.45 -0.82
C LEU A 141 29.51 -1.00 -1.67
N GLU A 142 30.68 -0.36 -1.62
CA GLU A 142 31.87 -0.80 -2.36
C GLU A 142 32.26 -2.25 -2.04
N VAL A 143 32.30 -3.10 -3.07
CA VAL A 143 32.72 -4.51 -3.00
C VAL A 143 33.84 -4.81 -4.02
N THR A 144 35.05 -4.99 -3.50
CA THR A 144 36.23 -5.45 -4.25
C THR A 144 36.27 -7.00 -4.34
N GLU A 145 37.21 -7.56 -5.12
CA GLU A 145 37.49 -9.01 -5.13
C GLU A 145 37.86 -9.59 -3.76
N GLU A 146 38.26 -8.76 -2.78
CA GLU A 146 38.46 -9.20 -1.40
C GLU A 146 37.15 -9.66 -0.73
N HIS A 147 35.99 -9.37 -1.33
CA HIS A 147 34.67 -9.76 -0.85
C HIS A 147 34.08 -10.93 -1.67
N ASN A 148 34.91 -11.64 -2.44
CA ASN A 148 34.52 -12.83 -3.21
C ASN A 148 33.77 -13.86 -2.33
N SER A 149 32.64 -14.32 -2.84
CA SER A 149 31.66 -15.13 -2.13
C SER A 149 32.17 -16.50 -1.65
N GLU A 150 33.29 -17.02 -2.17
CA GLU A 150 33.97 -18.20 -1.63
C GLU A 150 34.30 -18.06 -0.13
N LYS A 151 34.52 -16.84 0.36
CA LYS A 151 34.80 -16.58 1.78
C LYS A 151 33.63 -16.98 2.69
N LEU A 152 32.39 -17.05 2.19
CA LEU A 152 31.23 -17.55 2.94
C LEU A 152 31.43 -18.99 3.43
N LEU A 153 32.13 -19.84 2.68
CA LEU A 153 32.45 -21.20 3.13
C LEU A 153 33.40 -21.19 4.34
N LYS A 154 34.38 -20.27 4.37
CA LYS A 154 35.32 -20.13 5.49
C LYS A 154 34.64 -19.57 6.74
N ILE A 155 33.65 -18.70 6.56
CA ILE A 155 32.81 -18.20 7.65
C ILE A 155 31.93 -19.34 8.18
N TYR A 156 31.27 -20.11 7.30
CA TYR A 156 30.51 -21.30 7.67
C TYR A 156 31.35 -22.32 8.46
N ASP A 157 32.54 -22.66 7.96
CA ASP A 157 33.48 -23.60 8.61
C ASP A 157 33.99 -23.12 9.99
N SER A 158 33.77 -21.84 10.34
CA SER A 158 34.12 -21.25 11.64
C SER A 158 32.95 -21.16 12.63
N ILE A 159 31.72 -21.43 12.17
CA ILE A 159 30.49 -21.30 12.95
C ILE A 159 29.99 -22.69 13.34
N LYS A 160 29.67 -22.89 14.62
CA LYS A 160 28.99 -24.11 15.07
C LYS A 160 27.50 -24.01 14.73
N VAL A 161 27.00 -24.92 13.91
CA VAL A 161 25.56 -25.06 13.63
C VAL A 161 24.96 -26.10 14.57
N THR A 162 23.74 -25.89 15.08
CA THR A 162 23.03 -26.90 15.88
C THR A 162 22.09 -27.76 15.01
N SER A 163 21.81 -28.98 15.44
CA SER A 163 20.80 -29.84 14.80
C SER A 163 19.45 -29.13 14.73
N GLU A 164 19.05 -28.43 15.81
CA GLU A 164 17.81 -27.64 15.86
C GLU A 164 17.77 -26.58 14.74
N GLN A 165 18.88 -25.88 14.50
CA GLN A 165 18.96 -24.88 13.42
C GLN A 165 18.86 -25.49 12.02
N LEU A 166 19.38 -26.70 11.80
CA LEU A 166 19.20 -27.44 10.54
C LEU A 166 17.73 -27.87 10.37
N GLU A 167 17.07 -28.28 11.46
CA GLU A 167 15.70 -28.79 11.47
C GLU A 167 14.62 -27.72 11.24
N MET A 168 14.93 -26.44 11.44
CA MET A 168 14.01 -25.34 11.09
C MET A 168 13.72 -25.24 9.58
N TRP A 169 14.60 -25.78 8.72
CA TRP A 169 14.50 -25.65 7.26
C TRP A 169 13.74 -26.83 6.66
N ALA A 170 12.43 -26.66 6.50
CA ALA A 170 11.58 -27.60 5.76
C ALA A 170 12.05 -27.75 4.30
N GLY A 171 11.92 -28.95 3.75
CA GLY A 171 12.31 -29.23 2.36
C GLY A 171 11.25 -28.79 1.34
N TYR A 172 11.62 -28.85 0.05
CA TYR A 172 10.70 -28.59 -1.05
C TYR A 172 10.01 -29.90 -1.49
N GLY A 173 8.71 -29.84 -1.77
CA GLY A 173 7.92 -31.01 -2.17
C GLY A 173 7.87 -32.07 -1.07
N ASP A 174 8.03 -33.34 -1.43
CA ASP A 174 7.95 -34.48 -0.50
C ASP A 174 9.17 -34.62 0.44
N THR A 175 10.15 -33.70 0.37
CA THR A 175 11.33 -33.73 1.24
C THR A 175 11.04 -33.06 2.60
N THR A 176 11.16 -33.81 3.69
CA THR A 176 10.82 -33.32 5.03
C THR A 176 11.79 -32.28 5.59
N ARG A 177 13.03 -32.22 5.09
CA ARG A 177 14.08 -31.28 5.50
C ARG A 177 14.89 -30.80 4.30
N ALA A 178 15.16 -29.51 4.22
CA ALA A 178 16.08 -28.94 3.23
C ALA A 178 17.54 -29.19 3.63
N LEU A 179 17.85 -29.21 4.93
CA LEU A 179 19.19 -29.40 5.48
C LEU A 179 19.24 -30.64 6.38
N THR A 180 20.30 -31.42 6.28
CA THR A 180 20.43 -32.75 6.93
C THR A 180 21.56 -32.82 7.94
N ASP A 181 22.69 -32.19 7.61
CA ASP A 181 23.97 -32.26 8.30
C ASP A 181 24.88 -31.11 7.79
N GLU A 182 25.97 -30.83 8.50
CA GLU A 182 26.87 -29.72 8.16
C GLU A 182 27.56 -29.89 6.80
N ALA A 183 27.93 -31.12 6.40
CA ALA A 183 28.64 -31.36 5.13
C ALA A 183 27.73 -31.20 3.91
N SER A 184 26.49 -31.72 4.00
CA SER A 184 25.40 -31.49 3.04
C SER A 184 25.06 -30.00 2.93
N THR A 185 24.96 -29.31 4.06
CA THR A 185 24.69 -27.86 4.13
C THR A 185 25.80 -27.06 3.47
N ARG A 186 27.07 -27.32 3.83
CA ARG A 186 28.25 -26.71 3.20
C ARG A 186 28.30 -26.93 1.70
N LYS A 187 27.98 -28.14 1.23
CA LYS A 187 27.90 -28.46 -0.21
C LYS A 187 26.81 -27.65 -0.92
N LYS A 188 25.65 -27.46 -0.30
CA LYS A 188 24.56 -26.65 -0.87
C LYS A 188 24.86 -25.15 -0.84
N LEU A 189 25.55 -24.64 0.18
CA LEU A 189 26.07 -23.27 0.19
C LEU A 189 27.06 -23.07 -0.98
N ALA A 190 27.94 -24.05 -1.23
CA ALA A 190 28.88 -23.99 -2.35
C ALA A 190 28.18 -23.91 -3.72
N THR A 191 27.05 -24.59 -3.96
CA THR A 191 26.32 -24.50 -5.24
C THR A 191 25.59 -23.17 -5.44
N VAL A 192 25.35 -22.37 -4.39
CA VAL A 192 24.88 -20.97 -4.53
C VAL A 192 26.05 -20.04 -4.88
N ILE A 193 27.21 -20.25 -4.25
CA ILE A 193 28.43 -19.49 -4.52
C ILE A 193 28.93 -19.73 -5.95
N GLU A 194 28.99 -20.98 -6.40
CA GLU A 194 29.36 -21.38 -7.77
C GLU A 194 28.42 -20.73 -8.80
N TYR A 195 27.11 -20.73 -8.52
CA TYR A 195 26.12 -20.05 -9.36
C TYR A 195 26.33 -18.52 -9.40
N ALA A 196 26.63 -17.88 -8.27
CA ALA A 196 26.76 -16.42 -8.21
C ALA A 196 28.11 -15.87 -8.68
N GLU A 197 29.21 -16.63 -8.53
CA GLU A 197 30.54 -16.19 -8.91
C GLU A 197 30.95 -16.67 -10.32
N SER A 198 30.53 -17.86 -10.74
CA SER A 198 31.10 -18.58 -11.90
C SER A 198 30.13 -18.85 -13.06
N ASN A 199 28.82 -18.76 -12.89
CA ASN A 199 27.86 -18.94 -14.00
C ASN A 199 27.83 -17.70 -14.91
N PRO A 200 28.14 -17.79 -16.22
CA PRO A 200 28.08 -16.64 -17.12
C PRO A 200 26.66 -16.09 -17.39
N SER A 201 25.59 -16.79 -16.98
CA SER A 201 24.21 -16.28 -17.09
C SER A 201 23.76 -15.48 -15.86
N VAL A 202 24.51 -15.47 -14.74
CA VAL A 202 24.07 -14.79 -13.52
C VAL A 202 24.16 -13.28 -13.67
N SER A 203 23.18 -12.55 -13.12
CA SER A 203 23.21 -11.09 -13.19
C SER A 203 24.34 -10.53 -12.34
N VAL A 204 25.01 -9.46 -12.83
CA VAL A 204 26.04 -8.71 -12.07
C VAL A 204 25.48 -8.24 -10.72
N LYS A 205 24.19 -7.91 -10.70
CA LYS A 205 23.40 -7.55 -9.52
C LYS A 205 23.34 -8.66 -8.48
N THR A 206 23.03 -9.90 -8.87
CA THR A 206 23.02 -11.08 -7.99
C THR A 206 24.43 -11.39 -7.45
N LYS A 207 25.46 -11.32 -8.30
CA LYS A 207 26.87 -11.48 -7.88
C LYS A 207 27.29 -10.41 -6.85
N ASN A 208 27.01 -9.13 -7.11
CA ASN A 208 27.31 -8.04 -6.19
C ASN A 208 26.56 -8.17 -4.86
N ARG A 209 25.28 -8.57 -4.88
CA ARG A 209 24.50 -8.83 -3.65
C ARG A 209 25.14 -9.91 -2.77
N LEU A 210 25.63 -11.02 -3.34
CA LEU A 210 26.32 -12.06 -2.56
C LEU A 210 27.68 -11.60 -2.01
N ARG A 211 28.40 -10.76 -2.75
CA ARG A 211 29.65 -10.12 -2.28
C ARG A 211 29.39 -9.13 -1.14
N VAL A 212 28.28 -8.39 -1.16
CA VAL A 212 27.88 -7.52 -0.03
C VAL A 212 27.50 -8.35 1.20
N ILE A 213 26.77 -9.46 1.05
CA ILE A 213 26.50 -10.40 2.16
C ILE A 213 27.84 -10.88 2.76
N THR A 214 28.80 -11.23 1.90
CA THR A 214 30.14 -11.68 2.30
C THR A 214 30.91 -10.60 3.07
N LYS A 215 30.88 -9.35 2.59
CA LYS A 215 31.49 -8.20 3.26
C LYS A 215 30.94 -8.00 4.67
N LEU A 216 29.63 -7.91 4.80
CA LEU A 216 28.96 -7.64 6.08
C LEU A 216 29.21 -8.76 7.11
N LEU A 217 29.18 -10.03 6.68
CA LEU A 217 29.52 -11.17 7.54
C LEU A 217 31.01 -11.19 7.93
N MET A 218 31.93 -10.78 7.03
CA MET A 218 33.34 -10.63 7.37
C MET A 218 33.56 -9.54 8.43
N GLU A 219 32.96 -8.36 8.25
CA GLU A 219 33.05 -7.22 9.19
C GLU A 219 32.47 -7.58 10.57
N GLN A 220 31.39 -8.35 10.62
CA GLN A 220 30.84 -8.92 11.86
C GLN A 220 31.79 -9.94 12.52
N SER A 221 32.41 -10.83 11.74
CA SER A 221 33.37 -11.82 12.29
C SER A 221 34.63 -11.15 12.88
N LEU A 222 35.08 -10.04 12.26
CA LEU A 222 36.20 -9.24 12.74
C LEU A 222 35.86 -8.46 14.02
N SER A 223 34.67 -7.83 14.09
CA SER A 223 34.26 -7.12 15.31
C SER A 223 34.09 -8.07 16.50
N LEU A 224 33.49 -9.26 16.29
CA LEU A 224 33.38 -10.29 17.34
C LEU A 224 34.76 -10.75 17.87
N SER A 225 35.76 -10.94 17.01
CA SER A 225 37.09 -11.36 17.44
C SER A 225 37.81 -10.28 18.27
N LEU A 226 37.61 -9.00 17.94
CA LEU A 226 38.14 -7.86 18.71
C LEU A 226 37.39 -7.65 20.05
N SER A 227 36.06 -7.77 20.04
CA SER A 227 35.18 -7.64 21.21
C SER A 227 35.30 -8.78 22.22
N SER A 228 36.12 -9.80 21.96
CA SER A 228 36.45 -10.89 22.89
C SER A 228 37.06 -10.42 24.24
N SER A 229 37.37 -9.12 24.36
CA SER A 229 37.97 -8.48 25.52
C SER A 229 37.03 -7.54 26.31
N SER A 230 35.80 -7.29 25.84
CA SER A 230 34.86 -6.36 26.49
C SER A 230 33.41 -6.86 26.43
N LEU A 231 32.74 -6.93 27.58
CA LEU A 231 31.40 -7.50 27.74
C LEU A 231 30.26 -6.57 27.26
N SER A 232 30.52 -5.75 26.23
CA SER A 232 29.55 -4.80 25.68
C SER A 232 28.62 -5.49 24.67
N SER A 233 27.34 -5.61 25.02
CA SER A 233 26.28 -6.17 24.16
C SER A 233 25.89 -5.21 23.01
N SER A 234 26.82 -4.97 22.08
CA SER A 234 26.52 -4.35 20.79
C SER A 234 25.81 -5.37 19.90
N SER A 235 24.48 -5.38 19.97
CA SER A 235 23.63 -6.35 19.29
C SER A 235 23.89 -6.40 17.79
N SER A 236 24.50 -7.47 17.29
CA SER A 236 24.52 -7.75 15.85
C SER A 236 23.10 -7.99 15.38
N SER A 237 22.65 -7.23 14.39
CA SER A 237 21.25 -7.16 13.98
C SER A 237 20.76 -8.37 13.16
N TYR A 238 21.64 -9.30 12.84
CA TYR A 238 21.34 -10.58 12.21
C TYR A 238 22.31 -11.67 12.70
N ASP A 239 21.87 -12.93 12.59
CA ASP A 239 22.62 -14.13 12.93
C ASP A 239 23.34 -14.68 11.68
N PRO A 240 24.69 -14.74 11.66
CA PRO A 240 25.48 -15.31 10.56
C PRO A 240 25.06 -16.73 10.18
N SER A 241 24.70 -17.57 11.15
CA SER A 241 24.30 -18.94 10.88
C SER A 241 22.97 -18.98 10.14
N GLY A 242 21.95 -18.23 10.60
CA GLY A 242 20.68 -18.06 9.88
C GLY A 242 20.83 -17.59 8.43
N ILE A 243 21.73 -16.64 8.16
CA ILE A 243 22.00 -16.15 6.78
C ILE A 243 22.65 -17.24 5.90
N LEU A 244 23.64 -17.96 6.42
CA LEU A 244 24.33 -19.02 5.68
C LEU A 244 23.45 -20.25 5.45
N LEU A 245 22.57 -20.57 6.42
CA LEU A 245 21.57 -21.65 6.30
C LEU A 245 20.47 -21.29 5.30
N LEU A 246 20.02 -20.03 5.25
CA LEU A 246 19.09 -19.53 4.23
C LEU A 246 19.65 -19.70 2.82
N LEU A 247 20.92 -19.32 2.61
CA LEU A 247 21.61 -19.55 1.33
C LEU A 247 21.72 -21.05 1.03
N ALA A 248 22.15 -21.87 2.00
CA ALA A 248 22.30 -23.31 1.82
C ALA A 248 20.96 -24.02 1.50
N ALA A 249 19.83 -23.58 2.06
CA ALA A 249 18.51 -24.13 1.74
C ALA A 249 18.18 -24.00 0.24
N HIS A 250 18.65 -22.92 -0.41
CA HIS A 250 18.44 -22.65 -1.84
C HIS A 250 19.51 -23.30 -2.76
N GLY A 251 20.47 -24.07 -2.24
CA GLY A 251 21.54 -24.66 -3.05
C GLY A 251 21.07 -25.74 -4.05
N ASN A 252 20.06 -26.54 -3.68
CA ASN A 252 19.59 -27.69 -4.44
C ASN A 252 18.29 -27.44 -5.25
N VAL A 253 18.00 -26.17 -5.55
CA VAL A 253 16.84 -25.72 -6.35
C VAL A 253 17.29 -24.96 -7.61
N CYS A 254 16.34 -24.61 -8.48
CA CYS A 254 16.60 -23.93 -9.74
C CYS A 254 17.26 -22.55 -9.56
N ASN A 255 17.83 -22.01 -10.65
CA ASN A 255 18.58 -20.74 -10.61
C ASN A 255 17.74 -19.56 -10.08
N VAL A 256 16.46 -19.47 -10.48
CA VAL A 256 15.51 -18.45 -9.98
C VAL A 256 15.38 -18.51 -8.46
N GLN A 257 15.32 -19.71 -7.88
CA GLN A 257 15.28 -19.88 -6.42
C GLN A 257 16.63 -19.55 -5.75
N LYS A 258 17.77 -19.76 -6.42
CA LYS A 258 19.07 -19.26 -5.93
C LYS A 258 19.09 -17.73 -5.88
N GLU A 259 18.60 -17.03 -6.90
CA GLU A 259 18.50 -15.57 -6.89
C GLU A 259 17.58 -15.05 -5.78
N ILE A 260 16.43 -15.72 -5.55
CA ILE A 260 15.52 -15.41 -4.43
C ILE A 260 16.19 -15.64 -3.08
N GLY A 261 16.93 -16.72 -2.90
CA GLY A 261 17.71 -16.98 -1.69
C GLY A 261 18.77 -15.89 -1.44
N ILE A 262 19.49 -15.47 -2.48
CA ILE A 262 20.46 -14.36 -2.41
C ILE A 262 19.77 -13.03 -2.11
N GLN A 263 18.66 -12.69 -2.76
CA GLN A 263 17.89 -11.46 -2.50
C GLN A 263 17.32 -11.44 -1.07
N SER A 264 16.86 -12.58 -0.56
CA SER A 264 16.32 -12.70 0.80
C SER A 264 17.42 -12.56 1.85
N ALA A 265 18.54 -13.25 1.68
CA ALA A 265 19.72 -13.12 2.54
C ALA A 265 20.28 -11.68 2.52
N TYR A 266 20.32 -11.06 1.32
CA TYR A 266 20.74 -9.67 1.13
C TYR A 266 19.83 -8.71 1.89
N GLY A 267 18.50 -8.88 1.76
CA GLY A 267 17.53 -8.10 2.50
C GLY A 267 17.67 -8.22 4.02
N LEU A 268 17.95 -9.43 4.54
CA LEU A 268 18.13 -9.64 5.99
C LEU A 268 19.39 -8.94 6.55
N VAL A 269 20.54 -9.03 5.86
CA VAL A 269 21.77 -8.34 6.32
C VAL A 269 21.71 -6.83 6.11
N THR A 270 21.00 -6.35 5.08
CA THR A 270 20.92 -4.92 4.77
C THR A 270 19.80 -4.19 5.49
N ASN A 271 18.59 -4.72 5.67
CA ASN A 271 17.45 -4.00 6.25
C ASN A 271 17.71 -3.36 7.63
N ASN A 272 18.76 -3.80 8.34
CA ASN A 272 19.17 -3.27 9.63
C ASN A 272 20.28 -2.19 9.58
N LEU A 273 20.81 -1.83 8.40
CA LEU A 273 21.85 -0.81 8.24
C LEU A 273 21.24 0.60 8.24
N SER A 274 20.89 1.10 9.43
CA SER A 274 20.31 2.45 9.61
C SER A 274 21.12 3.54 8.92
N GLN A 275 22.46 3.46 8.94
CA GLN A 275 23.36 4.42 8.28
C GLN A 275 23.15 4.50 6.75
N VAL A 276 22.80 3.39 6.09
CA VAL A 276 22.50 3.39 4.64
C VAL A 276 21.10 3.95 4.38
N ILE A 277 20.12 3.63 5.25
CA ILE A 277 18.78 4.27 5.23
C ILE A 277 18.90 5.79 5.45
N GLU A 278 19.83 6.23 6.30
CA GLU A 278 20.11 7.62 6.59
C GLU A 278 20.75 8.37 5.41
N GLN A 279 21.48 7.69 4.53
CA GLN A 279 22.05 8.27 3.31
C GLN A 279 21.02 8.41 2.16
N GLN A 280 20.04 7.51 2.02
CA GLN A 280 19.06 7.59 0.92
C GLN A 280 18.08 8.77 1.04
N SER A 281 17.69 9.36 -0.10
CA SER A 281 16.60 10.35 -0.16
C SER A 281 15.24 9.70 0.13
N VAL A 282 14.26 10.50 0.56
CA VAL A 282 12.88 10.01 0.76
C VAL A 282 12.25 9.57 -0.56
N GLU A 283 12.54 10.28 -1.64
CA GLU A 283 12.06 9.90 -2.98
C GLU A 283 12.60 8.53 -3.42
N ASN A 284 13.92 8.30 -3.40
CA ASN A 284 14.47 7.00 -3.77
C ASN A 284 13.99 5.88 -2.82
N SER A 285 13.86 6.18 -1.51
CA SER A 285 13.29 5.24 -0.54
C SER A 285 11.87 4.81 -0.92
N ILE A 286 10.99 5.75 -1.26
CA ILE A 286 9.62 5.48 -1.68
C ILE A 286 9.59 4.76 -3.03
N LEU A 287 10.31 5.25 -4.05
CA LEU A 287 10.33 4.65 -5.39
C LEU A 287 10.83 3.19 -5.35
N ARG A 288 11.88 2.90 -4.57
CA ARG A 288 12.40 1.55 -4.35
C ARG A 288 11.38 0.64 -3.64
N MET A 289 10.71 1.13 -2.60
CA MET A 289 9.64 0.37 -1.93
C MET A 289 8.46 0.11 -2.85
N LEU A 290 8.10 1.07 -3.71
CA LEU A 290 7.06 0.87 -4.73
C LEU A 290 7.51 -0.12 -5.81
N LYS A 291 8.78 -0.13 -6.23
CA LYS A 291 9.30 -1.13 -7.18
C LYS A 291 9.20 -2.56 -6.62
N GLU A 292 9.52 -2.76 -5.35
CA GLU A 292 9.32 -4.06 -4.68
C GLU A 292 7.83 -4.37 -4.45
N TYR A 293 6.99 -3.38 -4.12
CA TYR A 293 5.55 -3.58 -4.02
C TYR A 293 4.95 -4.04 -5.36
N ARG A 294 5.39 -3.45 -6.47
CA ARG A 294 4.96 -3.84 -7.82
C ARG A 294 5.30 -5.30 -8.14
N ARG A 295 6.45 -5.80 -7.68
CA ARG A 295 6.79 -7.24 -7.75
C ARG A 295 5.80 -8.11 -6.95
N LEU A 296 5.54 -7.76 -5.69
CA LEU A 296 4.59 -8.50 -4.84
C LEU A 296 3.17 -8.53 -5.43
N LEU A 297 2.75 -7.45 -6.10
CA LEU A 297 1.45 -7.40 -6.79
C LEU A 297 1.36 -8.31 -8.02
N VAL A 298 2.49 -8.71 -8.64
CA VAL A 298 2.48 -9.78 -9.66
C VAL A 298 2.11 -11.12 -9.03
N GLU A 299 2.59 -11.43 -7.82
CA GLU A 299 2.20 -12.64 -7.10
C GLU A 299 0.73 -12.65 -6.68
N GLU A 300 0.19 -11.51 -6.23
CA GLU A 300 -1.24 -11.40 -5.91
C GLU A 300 -2.13 -11.50 -7.16
N LEU A 301 -1.73 -10.86 -8.26
CA LEU A 301 -2.40 -11.01 -9.56
C LEU A 301 -2.33 -12.47 -10.05
N TYR A 302 -1.17 -13.13 -9.92
CA TYR A 302 -0.98 -14.54 -10.27
C TYR A 302 -1.97 -15.47 -9.53
N LYS A 303 -2.17 -15.26 -8.22
CA LYS A 303 -3.10 -16.06 -7.39
C LYS A 303 -4.55 -16.02 -7.93
N THR A 304 -4.96 -14.95 -8.62
CA THR A 304 -6.32 -14.88 -9.23
C THR A 304 -6.56 -15.89 -10.34
N PHE A 305 -5.51 -16.38 -11.01
CA PHE A 305 -5.62 -17.30 -12.14
C PHE A 305 -5.77 -18.77 -11.74
N GLN A 306 -5.77 -19.09 -10.44
CA GLN A 306 -5.86 -20.47 -9.91
C GLN A 306 -4.79 -21.42 -10.46
N ALA A 307 -3.65 -20.88 -10.88
CA ALA A 307 -2.54 -21.66 -11.41
C ALA A 307 -1.74 -22.38 -10.31
N THR A 308 -1.08 -23.48 -10.66
CA THR A 308 -0.22 -24.25 -9.75
C THR A 308 0.91 -23.36 -9.22
N ASN A 309 0.94 -23.09 -7.91
CA ASN A 309 1.93 -22.21 -7.29
C ASN A 309 3.37 -22.65 -7.63
N ASN A 310 3.99 -21.94 -8.56
CA ASN A 310 5.28 -22.28 -9.13
C ASN A 310 6.00 -21.01 -9.59
N ILE A 311 7.25 -20.85 -9.15
CA ILE A 311 8.02 -19.62 -9.38
C ILE A 311 8.30 -19.34 -10.86
N HIS A 312 8.39 -20.36 -11.71
CA HIS A 312 8.64 -20.18 -13.14
C HIS A 312 7.40 -19.61 -13.86
N SER A 313 6.20 -20.05 -13.48
CA SER A 313 4.95 -19.46 -13.97
C SER A 313 4.72 -18.04 -13.42
N ILE A 314 5.23 -17.73 -12.22
CA ILE A 314 5.23 -16.35 -11.68
C ILE A 314 6.23 -15.48 -12.44
N ALA A 315 7.44 -15.98 -12.71
CA ALA A 315 8.45 -15.29 -13.52
C ALA A 315 7.95 -15.02 -14.96
N LEU A 316 7.21 -15.96 -15.56
CA LEU A 316 6.51 -15.75 -16.83
C LEU A 316 5.51 -14.57 -16.78
N MET A 317 4.81 -14.38 -15.67
CA MET A 317 3.91 -13.23 -15.49
C MET A 317 4.65 -11.93 -15.21
N ASN A 318 5.74 -11.97 -14.42
CA ASN A 318 6.62 -10.83 -14.17
C ASN A 318 7.24 -10.32 -15.48
N ASN A 319 7.74 -11.22 -16.33
CA ASN A 319 8.43 -10.87 -17.57
C ASN A 319 7.49 -10.46 -18.71
N GLU A 320 6.18 -10.71 -18.58
CA GLU A 320 5.16 -10.15 -19.47
C GLU A 320 4.76 -8.73 -19.05
N LEU A 321 4.89 -8.42 -17.76
CA LEU A 321 4.53 -7.12 -17.19
C LEU A 321 5.73 -6.19 -16.99
N SER A 322 6.98 -6.68 -17.02
CA SER A 322 8.20 -5.98 -16.57
C SER A 322 8.28 -4.52 -17.01
N ASP A 323 8.15 -4.34 -18.32
CA ASP A 323 8.29 -3.06 -19.01
C ASP A 323 7.06 -2.17 -18.79
N THR A 324 5.89 -2.79 -18.56
CA THR A 324 4.62 -2.11 -18.30
C THR A 324 4.47 -1.64 -16.85
N ILE A 325 5.13 -2.32 -15.91
CA ILE A 325 5.06 -2.02 -14.47
C ILE A 325 6.40 -1.53 -13.87
N GLY A 326 7.42 -1.27 -14.69
CA GLY A 326 8.71 -0.75 -14.23
C GLY A 326 9.39 -1.64 -13.18
N VAL A 327 9.55 -2.93 -13.47
CA VAL A 327 10.32 -3.89 -12.65
C VAL A 327 11.29 -4.69 -13.53
N ASP A 328 12.42 -5.12 -12.96
CA ASP A 328 13.41 -5.88 -13.75
C ASP A 328 12.86 -7.28 -14.08
N PRO A 329 13.06 -7.79 -15.32
CA PRO A 329 12.73 -9.17 -15.67
C PRO A 329 13.65 -10.17 -14.93
N ILE A 330 13.14 -11.39 -14.75
CA ILE A 330 13.81 -12.52 -14.09
C ILE A 330 14.42 -13.43 -15.17
N ASP A 331 15.71 -13.72 -15.12
CA ASP A 331 16.31 -14.73 -16.02
C ASP A 331 15.87 -16.14 -15.58
N ASP A 332 15.12 -16.81 -16.45
CA ASP A 332 14.68 -18.18 -16.23
C ASP A 332 14.82 -19.02 -17.49
N THR A 333 15.92 -19.77 -17.54
CA THR A 333 16.21 -20.74 -18.60
C THR A 333 15.16 -21.85 -18.74
N ASN A 334 14.28 -22.04 -17.75
CA ASN A 334 13.24 -23.06 -17.74
C ASN A 334 11.84 -22.51 -18.03
N ILE A 335 11.69 -21.20 -18.28
CA ILE A 335 10.39 -20.51 -18.38
C ILE A 335 9.43 -21.10 -19.42
N ARG A 336 9.99 -21.73 -20.47
CA ARG A 336 9.24 -22.39 -21.56
C ARG A 336 8.64 -23.74 -21.17
N SER A 337 9.09 -24.34 -20.07
CA SER A 337 8.60 -25.62 -19.55
C SER A 337 7.34 -25.48 -18.68
N TRP A 338 6.91 -24.25 -18.40
CA TRP A 338 5.84 -23.94 -17.46
C TRP A 338 4.69 -23.18 -18.11
N GLY A 339 3.48 -23.47 -17.66
CA GLY A 339 2.25 -22.93 -18.23
C GLY A 339 1.53 -21.93 -17.34
N LEU A 340 0.67 -21.15 -17.97
CA LEU A 340 -0.39 -20.35 -17.35
C LEU A 340 -1.71 -20.64 -18.12
N PRO A 341 -2.89 -20.43 -17.51
CA PRO A 341 -4.17 -20.76 -18.13
C PRO A 341 -4.40 -20.07 -19.48
N PHE A 342 -5.18 -20.70 -20.36
CA PHE A 342 -5.52 -20.10 -21.66
C PHE A 342 -6.15 -18.71 -21.47
N HIS A 343 -5.73 -17.74 -22.29
CA HIS A 343 -6.07 -16.31 -22.15
C HIS A 343 -5.58 -15.57 -20.89
N TRP A 344 -4.61 -16.08 -20.12
CA TRP A 344 -4.08 -15.37 -18.92
C TRP A 344 -3.67 -13.92 -19.17
N LYS A 345 -3.10 -13.62 -20.35
CA LYS A 345 -2.65 -12.28 -20.78
C LYS A 345 -3.78 -11.26 -21.01
N VAL A 346 -5.04 -11.68 -21.13
CA VAL A 346 -6.15 -10.78 -21.50
C VAL A 346 -6.48 -9.84 -20.35
N ASP A 347 -6.49 -8.53 -20.62
CA ASP A 347 -6.63 -7.44 -19.63
C ASP A 347 -5.61 -7.54 -18.46
N LEU A 348 -4.41 -8.12 -18.64
CA LEU A 348 -3.47 -8.37 -17.54
C LEU A 348 -2.94 -7.06 -16.91
N ASP A 349 -2.45 -6.16 -17.74
CA ASP A 349 -2.05 -4.78 -17.44
C ASP A 349 -3.19 -3.99 -16.78
N ARG A 350 -4.39 -4.10 -17.34
CA ARG A 350 -5.57 -3.39 -16.89
C ARG A 350 -6.04 -3.90 -15.53
N LYS A 351 -6.05 -5.22 -15.30
CA LYS A 351 -6.34 -5.82 -13.97
C LYS A 351 -5.32 -5.31 -12.96
N TYR A 352 -4.04 -5.33 -13.32
CA TYR A 352 -2.96 -4.86 -12.47
C TYR A 352 -3.20 -3.41 -11.99
N PHE A 353 -3.37 -2.44 -12.90
CA PHE A 353 -3.57 -1.03 -12.51
C PHE A 353 -4.97 -0.66 -11.99
N THR A 354 -6.01 -1.45 -12.29
CA THR A 354 -7.39 -1.15 -11.81
C THR A 354 -7.79 -1.88 -10.54
N GLN A 355 -7.03 -2.90 -10.11
CA GLN A 355 -7.37 -3.73 -8.95
C GLN A 355 -6.22 -3.87 -7.94
N PHE A 356 -4.96 -3.84 -8.39
CA PHE A 356 -3.80 -4.14 -7.54
C PHE A 356 -2.97 -2.90 -7.24
N TYR A 357 -2.42 -2.23 -8.25
CA TYR A 357 -1.61 -1.02 -8.09
C TYR A 357 -2.50 0.22 -8.22
N THR A 358 -3.12 0.62 -7.11
CA THR A 358 -4.02 1.78 -7.01
C THR A 358 -3.49 2.81 -6.01
N VAL A 359 -3.99 4.05 -6.06
CA VAL A 359 -3.58 5.13 -5.12
C VAL A 359 -3.83 4.73 -3.66
N ASP A 360 -5.00 4.16 -3.36
CA ASP A 360 -5.38 3.74 -2.01
C ASP A 360 -4.46 2.62 -1.50
N HIS A 361 -4.17 1.64 -2.35
CA HIS A 361 -3.26 0.54 -2.03
C HIS A 361 -1.81 1.02 -1.80
N ILE A 362 -1.33 1.99 -2.59
CA ILE A 362 -0.04 2.64 -2.37
C ILE A 362 0.00 3.33 -0.99
N CYS A 363 -1.03 4.10 -0.63
CA CYS A 363 -1.09 4.79 0.66
C CYS A 363 -1.12 3.81 1.84
N LEU A 364 -1.87 2.71 1.73
CA LEU A 364 -1.92 1.64 2.73
C LEU A 364 -0.58 0.92 2.87
N PHE A 365 0.09 0.62 1.75
CA PHE A 365 1.40 -0.01 1.73
C PHE A 365 2.49 0.89 2.34
N LEU A 366 2.53 2.18 2.01
CA LEU A 366 3.52 3.10 2.57
C LEU A 366 3.35 3.31 4.08
N ASN A 367 2.11 3.31 4.60
CA ASN A 367 1.86 3.26 6.04
C ASN A 367 2.34 1.94 6.69
N ALA A 368 2.20 0.80 6.01
CA ALA A 368 2.80 -0.45 6.49
C ALA A 368 4.34 -0.35 6.56
N MET A 369 5.00 0.22 5.54
CA MET A 369 6.45 0.42 5.53
C MET A 369 6.95 1.41 6.60
N LEU A 370 6.14 2.39 7.00
CA LEU A 370 6.41 3.24 8.17
C LEU A 370 6.35 2.43 9.48
N ARG A 371 5.29 1.64 9.70
CA ARG A 371 5.12 0.82 10.91
C ARG A 371 6.20 -0.26 11.04
N GLU A 372 6.61 -0.85 9.92
CA GLU A 372 7.73 -1.79 9.82
C GLU A 372 9.12 -1.10 9.90
N LYS A 373 9.18 0.23 10.03
CA LYS A 373 10.40 1.07 10.08
C LYS A 373 11.31 0.98 8.86
N LYS A 374 10.85 0.34 7.78
CA LYS A 374 11.52 0.30 6.47
C LYS A 374 11.61 1.70 5.84
N LEU A 375 10.58 2.52 6.08
CA LEU A 375 10.57 3.95 5.76
C LEU A 375 10.70 4.77 7.05
N SER A 376 11.62 5.74 7.06
CA SER A 376 11.82 6.59 8.23
C SER A 376 10.75 7.68 8.33
N PHE A 377 9.89 7.58 9.36
CA PHE A 377 8.84 8.55 9.64
C PHE A 377 9.37 9.99 9.78
N SER A 378 10.48 10.19 10.50
CA SER A 378 11.07 11.51 10.68
C SER A 378 11.54 12.13 9.36
N LYS A 379 12.12 11.32 8.45
CA LYS A 379 12.46 11.77 7.11
C LYS A 379 11.23 12.12 6.27
N VAL A 380 10.17 11.31 6.31
CA VAL A 380 8.92 11.60 5.57
C VAL A 380 8.28 12.90 6.05
N ILE A 381 8.22 13.12 7.37
CA ILE A 381 7.74 14.39 7.94
C ILE A 381 8.64 15.57 7.51
N GLN A 382 9.97 15.44 7.58
CA GLN A 382 10.90 16.48 7.08
C GLN A 382 10.70 16.81 5.59
N GLN A 383 10.42 15.79 4.76
CA GLN A 383 10.14 15.98 3.33
C GLN A 383 8.79 16.68 3.10
N MET A 384 7.77 16.33 3.89
CA MET A 384 6.49 17.05 3.88
C MET A 384 6.66 18.52 4.31
N GLU A 385 7.39 18.77 5.39
CA GLU A 385 7.71 20.13 5.84
C GLU A 385 8.47 20.94 4.79
N HIS A 386 9.41 20.31 4.07
CA HIS A 386 10.14 20.95 2.98
C HIS A 386 9.20 21.38 1.83
N PHE A 387 8.38 20.47 1.29
CA PHE A 387 7.43 20.81 0.22
C PHE A 387 6.35 21.81 0.68
N PHE A 388 5.93 21.74 1.95
CA PHE A 388 4.98 22.67 2.55
C PHE A 388 5.55 24.10 2.57
N ASN A 389 6.82 24.26 2.99
CA ASN A 389 7.50 25.55 2.98
C ASN A 389 7.65 26.09 1.54
N LEU A 390 8.04 25.25 0.57
CA LEU A 390 8.14 25.66 -0.85
C LEU A 390 6.80 26.15 -1.41
N THR A 391 5.69 25.51 -1.03
CA THR A 391 4.34 25.81 -1.51
C THR A 391 3.79 27.13 -0.94
N LEU A 392 4.08 27.46 0.33
CA LEU A 392 3.49 28.62 1.01
C LEU A 392 4.37 29.87 1.05
N VAL A 393 5.69 29.74 0.89
CA VAL A 393 6.60 30.91 0.89
C VAL A 393 6.61 31.62 -0.47
N THR A 394 6.31 30.92 -1.56
CA THR A 394 6.37 31.47 -2.93
C THR A 394 5.30 32.52 -3.28
N PRO A 395 4.02 32.46 -2.83
CA PRO A 395 3.02 33.46 -3.23
C PRO A 395 3.08 34.78 -2.46
N PHE A 396 3.36 34.74 -1.15
CA PHE A 396 3.17 35.88 -0.25
C PHE A 396 4.36 36.86 -0.18
N ALA A 397 5.55 36.47 -0.64
CA ALA A 397 6.76 37.29 -0.55
C ALA A 397 6.72 38.60 -1.37
N SER A 398 5.70 38.78 -2.22
CA SER A 398 5.53 39.96 -3.09
C SER A 398 4.79 41.14 -2.44
N THR A 399 4.19 40.96 -1.25
CA THR A 399 3.36 41.99 -0.61
C THR A 399 3.57 42.10 0.91
N SER A 400 3.76 43.35 1.37
CA SER A 400 3.92 43.82 2.76
C SER A 400 5.28 43.57 3.45
N SER A 401 5.90 44.67 3.88
CA SER A 401 7.22 44.72 4.53
C SER A 401 7.10 44.84 6.05
N SER A 402 6.51 43.86 6.71
CA SER A 402 6.35 43.79 8.18
C SER A 402 6.89 42.47 8.73
N SER A 403 8.19 42.46 9.04
CA SER A 403 9.04 41.26 9.10
C SER A 403 9.08 40.49 10.43
N SER A 404 8.13 40.70 11.36
CA SER A 404 8.13 40.06 12.69
C SER A 404 6.97 39.10 12.96
N SER A 405 5.78 39.31 12.38
CA SER A 405 4.59 38.49 12.65
C SER A 405 4.54 37.20 11.81
N SER A 406 4.94 37.26 10.54
CA SER A 406 4.85 36.18 9.55
C SER A 406 5.42 34.83 10.04
N SER A 407 6.57 34.85 10.72
CA SER A 407 7.24 33.65 11.23
C SER A 407 6.35 32.82 12.19
N SER A 408 5.59 33.50 13.06
CA SER A 408 4.69 32.84 14.01
C SER A 408 3.53 32.13 13.30
N TYR A 409 2.93 32.77 12.29
CA TYR A 409 1.84 32.19 11.49
C TYR A 409 2.31 30.99 10.67
N HIS A 410 3.48 31.07 10.00
CA HIS A 410 4.04 29.92 9.29
C HIS A 410 4.30 28.72 10.22
N HIS A 411 4.81 28.95 11.43
CA HIS A 411 5.05 27.88 12.38
C HIS A 411 3.75 27.26 12.92
N ARG A 412 2.70 28.06 13.14
CA ARG A 412 1.35 27.58 13.52
C ARG A 412 0.73 26.74 12.41
N TYR A 413 0.73 27.22 11.17
CA TYR A 413 0.14 26.51 10.03
C TYR A 413 0.90 25.21 9.73
N ARG A 414 2.25 25.20 9.81
CA ARG A 414 3.07 23.97 9.69
C ARG A 414 2.70 22.93 10.76
N TYR A 415 2.59 23.36 12.01
CA TYR A 415 2.20 22.46 13.10
C TYR A 415 0.78 21.91 12.89
N ALA A 416 -0.18 22.77 12.52
CA ALA A 416 -1.55 22.36 12.24
C ALA A 416 -1.63 21.33 11.09
N PHE A 417 -0.95 21.61 9.98
CA PHE A 417 -0.84 20.71 8.82
C PHE A 417 -0.33 19.32 9.24
N LEU A 418 0.77 19.24 9.99
CA LEU A 418 1.33 17.96 10.46
C LEU A 418 0.42 17.25 11.46
N SER A 419 -0.21 17.99 12.38
CA SER A 419 -1.16 17.43 13.36
C SER A 419 -2.45 16.88 12.72
N HIS A 420 -2.77 17.33 11.50
CA HIS A 420 -3.89 16.82 10.71
C HIS A 420 -3.46 15.75 9.68
N ALA A 421 -2.17 15.73 9.32
CA ALA A 421 -1.56 14.73 8.42
C ALA A 421 -1.42 13.35 9.07
N VAL A 422 -1.12 13.32 10.37
CA VAL A 422 -0.94 12.09 11.14
C VAL A 422 -2.23 11.76 11.88
N ASP A 423 -2.68 10.51 11.77
CA ASP A 423 -3.79 10.02 12.59
C ASP A 423 -3.33 9.79 14.04
N SER A 424 -3.96 10.47 14.99
CA SER A 424 -3.59 10.41 16.41
C SER A 424 -3.93 9.09 17.10
N SER A 425 -4.70 8.20 16.45
CA SER A 425 -5.07 6.88 16.99
C SER A 425 -4.19 5.73 16.48
N THR A 426 -3.73 5.79 15.23
CA THR A 426 -2.86 4.74 14.64
C THR A 426 -1.40 5.17 14.47
N GLY A 427 -1.11 6.46 14.42
CA GLY A 427 0.19 7.01 14.04
C GLY A 427 0.46 7.00 12.52
N ASP A 428 -0.50 6.56 11.71
CA ASP A 428 -0.38 6.53 10.25
C ASP A 428 -0.49 7.93 9.63
N ILE A 429 0.10 8.12 8.44
CA ILE A 429 -0.16 9.30 7.62
C ILE A 429 -1.48 9.08 6.87
N ARG A 430 -2.41 10.03 6.97
CA ARG A 430 -3.73 9.92 6.34
C ARG A 430 -3.62 9.97 4.80
N PRO A 431 -4.46 9.23 4.05
CA PRO A 431 -4.28 9.04 2.61
C PRO A 431 -4.16 10.33 1.78
N GLN A 432 -4.93 11.38 2.11
CA GLN A 432 -4.86 12.65 1.37
C GLN A 432 -3.52 13.37 1.51
N TYR A 433 -2.81 13.17 2.63
CA TYR A 433 -1.47 13.73 2.85
C TYR A 433 -0.37 12.88 2.18
N TRP A 434 -0.58 11.56 2.08
CA TRP A 434 0.22 10.72 1.18
C TRP A 434 0.06 11.18 -0.27
N CYS A 435 -1.17 11.33 -0.76
CA CYS A 435 -1.43 11.80 -2.12
C CYS A 435 -0.81 13.18 -2.40
N TRP A 436 -0.90 14.10 -1.45
CA TRP A 436 -0.23 15.41 -1.54
C TRP A 436 1.30 15.27 -1.64
N LEU A 437 1.95 14.46 -0.81
CA LEU A 437 3.41 14.22 -0.88
C LEU A 437 3.81 13.54 -2.19
N LEU A 438 3.09 12.47 -2.57
CA LEU A 438 3.34 11.68 -3.77
C LEU A 438 3.17 12.48 -5.08
N ARG A 439 2.42 13.60 -5.04
CA ARG A 439 2.34 14.57 -6.15
C ARG A 439 3.69 15.23 -6.43
N PHE A 440 4.40 15.71 -5.40
CA PHE A 440 5.73 16.32 -5.56
C PHE A 440 6.79 15.30 -6.01
N LEU A 441 6.53 14.01 -5.84
CA LEU A 441 7.38 12.91 -6.30
C LEU A 441 6.97 12.36 -7.68
N HIS A 442 5.96 12.95 -8.34
CA HIS A 442 5.41 12.50 -9.63
C HIS A 442 4.93 11.04 -9.64
N ILE A 443 4.36 10.58 -8.51
CA ILE A 443 3.77 9.23 -8.36
C ILE A 443 2.24 9.29 -8.49
N VAL A 444 1.62 10.39 -8.09
CA VAL A 444 0.20 10.68 -8.33
C VAL A 444 0.02 12.07 -8.92
N GLN A 445 -1.08 12.25 -9.66
CA GLN A 445 -1.49 13.51 -10.24
C GLN A 445 -2.90 13.88 -9.76
N PHE A 446 -3.19 15.17 -9.65
CA PHE A 446 -4.57 15.64 -9.52
C PHE A 446 -5.34 15.28 -10.79
N CYS A 447 -6.61 14.91 -10.66
CA CYS A 447 -7.54 14.88 -11.79
C CYS A 447 -8.69 15.84 -11.50
N THR A 448 -8.83 16.85 -12.35
CA THR A 448 -9.99 17.73 -12.33
C THR A 448 -11.26 16.96 -12.74
N ALA A 449 -12.43 17.53 -12.47
CA ALA A 449 -13.69 16.97 -12.95
C ALA A 449 -13.72 16.86 -14.49
N ASP A 450 -13.05 17.78 -15.20
CA ASP A 450 -13.02 17.82 -16.67
C ASP A 450 -12.08 16.76 -17.26
N ASP A 451 -10.89 16.54 -16.69
CA ASP A 451 -9.99 15.44 -17.08
C ASP A 451 -10.70 14.08 -17.04
N LEU A 452 -11.57 13.91 -16.02
CA LEU A 452 -12.35 12.70 -15.81
C LEU A 452 -13.51 12.57 -16.79
N VAL A 453 -14.09 13.67 -17.24
CA VAL A 453 -15.09 13.69 -18.32
C VAL A 453 -14.41 13.40 -19.67
N GLU A 454 -13.21 13.93 -19.91
CA GLU A 454 -12.45 13.73 -21.14
C GLU A 454 -11.90 12.31 -21.28
N LYS A 455 -11.22 11.77 -20.24
CA LYS A 455 -10.82 10.34 -20.18
C LYS A 455 -12.00 9.39 -20.33
N ARG A 456 -13.20 9.74 -19.82
CA ARG A 456 -14.41 8.95 -20.02
C ARG A 456 -14.96 9.06 -21.45
N ARG A 457 -14.84 10.22 -22.10
CA ARG A 457 -15.22 10.40 -23.52
C ARG A 457 -14.31 9.62 -24.45
N SER A 458 -12.98 9.66 -24.26
CA SER A 458 -12.04 8.91 -25.10
C SER A 458 -12.22 7.39 -24.95
N CYS A 459 -12.34 6.87 -23.73
CA CYS A 459 -12.66 5.46 -23.50
C CYS A 459 -14.00 5.03 -24.15
N VAL A 460 -15.03 5.87 -24.11
CA VAL A 460 -16.31 5.59 -24.79
C VAL A 460 -16.15 5.64 -26.32
N GLN A 461 -15.33 6.53 -26.87
CA GLN A 461 -15.03 6.56 -28.31
C GLN A 461 -14.28 5.31 -28.76
N CYS A 462 -13.32 4.80 -27.99
CA CYS A 462 -12.67 3.51 -28.29
C CYS A 462 -13.69 2.34 -28.34
N PHE A 463 -14.71 2.36 -27.47
CA PHE A 463 -15.84 1.41 -27.49
C PHE A 463 -16.85 1.62 -28.65
N PHE A 464 -16.66 2.61 -29.52
CA PHE A 464 -17.45 2.85 -30.73
C PHE A 464 -16.67 2.60 -32.04
N PHE A 465 -15.37 2.28 -31.95
CA PHE A 465 -14.49 1.98 -33.08
C PHE A 465 -13.89 0.55 -33.04
N LEU A 466 -14.42 -0.30 -32.16
CA LEU A 466 -14.21 -1.75 -32.08
C LEU A 466 -15.56 -2.48 -32.17
#